data_AF-A0A4R1AP27-F1
#
_entry.id   AF-A0A4R1AP27-F1
#
_cell.length_a   1.000
_cell.length_b   1.000
_cell.length_c   1.000
_cell.angle_alpha   90.00
_cell.angle_beta   90.00
_cell.angle_gamma   90.00
#
_symmetry.space_group_name_H-M   'P 1'
#
loop_
_entity.id
_entity.type
_entity.pdbx_description
1 polymer ?
#
loop_
_entity_poly.entity_id
_entity_poly.type
_entity_poly.pdbx_seq_one_letter_code
_entity_poly.pdbx_strand_id
1 'polypeptide(L)' 'YIQYYNNERIKQKLAGMSPVQYRLHTSQLAA' A
#
# COMPACT_ATOMS: atom_id res chain seq x y z
N TYR A 1 17.90 8.94 4.55
CA TYR A 1 17.53 8.81 3.12
C TYR A 1 16.58 7.65 2.85
N ILE A 2 16.90 6.41 3.26
CA ILE A 2 16.05 5.21 3.01
C ILE A 2 14.63 5.33 3.57
N GLN A 3 14.45 5.84 4.80
CA GLN A 3 13.12 6.00 5.40
C GLN A 3 12.20 6.94 4.62
N TYR A 4 12.76 8.06 4.10
CA TYR A 4 12.01 9.00 3.28
C TYR A 4 11.53 8.33 1.98
N TYR A 5 12.44 7.65 1.29
CA TYR A 5 12.13 6.95 0.04
C TYR A 5 11.13 5.80 0.23
N ASN A 6 11.26 5.04 1.33
CA ASN A 6 10.34 3.96 1.66
C ASN A 6 8.93 4.47 1.95
N ASN A 7 8.79 5.57 2.69
CA ASN A 7 7.49 6.16 2.97
C ASN A 7 6.79 6.65 1.70
N GLU A 8 7.53 7.28 0.79
CA GLU A 8 6.97 7.75 -0.49
C GLU A 8 6.53 6.59 -1.39
N ARG A 9 7.33 5.52 -1.49
CA ARG A 9 6.96 4.34 -2.29
C ARG A 9 5.79 3.55 -1.71
N ILE A 10 5.69 3.46 -0.38
CA ILE A 10 4.58 2.75 0.26
C ILE A 10 3.25 3.46 -0.03
N LYS A 11 3.21 4.80 0.01
CA LYS A 11 2.00 5.57 -0.32
C LYS A 11 1.55 5.34 -1.77
N GLN A 12 2.49 5.35 -2.70
CA GLN A 12 2.22 5.06 -4.12
C GLN A 12 1.71 3.63 -4.32
N LYS A 13 2.37 2.64 -3.71
CA LYS A 13 1.98 1.22 -3.82
C LYS A 13 0.60 0.95 -3.24
N LEU A 14 0.28 1.61 -2.13
CA LEU A 14 -1.01 1.47 -1.47
C LEU A 14 -2.11 2.31 -2.15
N ALA A 15 -1.80 3.13 -3.16
CA ALA A 15 -2.75 4.03 -3.80
C ALA A 15 -3.54 4.89 -2.78
N GLY A 16 -2.86 5.33 -1.71
CA GLY A 16 -3.49 6.10 -0.62
C GLY A 16 -4.26 5.26 0.42
N MET A 17 -4.33 3.92 0.27
CA MET A 17 -4.95 3.03 1.24
C MET A 17 -4.05 2.82 2.48
N SER A 18 -4.67 2.48 3.62
CA SER A 18 -3.95 1.88 4.72
C SER A 18 -3.50 0.45 4.38
N PRO A 19 -2.46 -0.10 5.04
CA PRO A 19 -2.00 -1.47 4.81
C PRO A 19 -3.08 -2.55 5.03
N VAL A 20 -4.09 -2.27 5.85
CA VAL A 20 -5.22 -3.18 6.10
C VAL A 20 -6.21 -3.12 4.92
N GLN A 21 -6.58 -1.92 4.49
CA GLN A 21 -7.47 -1.72 3.33
C GLN A 21 -6.88 -2.31 2.05
N TYR A 22 -5.57 -2.12 1.82
CA TYR A 22 -4.90 -2.68 0.65
C TYR A 22 -4.99 -4.21 0.62
N ARG A 23 -4.73 -4.88 1.75
CA ARG A 23 -4.82 -6.34 1.85
C ARG A 23 -6.24 -6.84 1.55
N LEU A 24 -7.25 -6.22 2.14
CA LEU A 24 -8.64 -6.57 1.89
C LEU A 24 -9.02 -6.37 0.42
N HIS A 25 -8.66 -5.24 -0.17
CA HIS A 25 -8.91 -4.94 -1.58
C HIS A 25 -8.26 -5.96 -2.52
N THR A 26 -6.97 -6.29 -2.29
CA THR A 26 -6.27 -7.30 -3.10
C THR A 26 -6.83 -8.70 -2.93
N SER A 27 -7.27 -9.06 -1.72
CA SER A 27 -7.90 -10.36 -1.48
C SER A 27 -9.28 -10.47 -2.14
N GLN A 28 -10.04 -9.38 -2.21
CA GLN A 28 -11.32 -9.33 -2.92
C GLN A 28 -11.16 -9.46 -4.43
N LEU A 29 -10.15 -8.80 -5.02
CA LEU A 29 -9.88 -8.90 -6.46
C LEU A 29 -9.34 -10.27 -6.91
N ALA A 30 -8.79 -11.05 -5.97
CA ALA A 30 -8.25 -12.39 -6.25
C ALA A 30 -9.30 -13.51 -6.14
N ALA A 31 -10.53 -13.20 -5.74
CA ALA A 31 -11.66 -14.12 -5.62
C ALA A 31 -12.48 -14.16 -6.92
#